data_AF-A0A2D6FLW6-F1
#
_entry.id   AF-A0A2D6FLW6-F1
#
_cell.length_a   1.000
_cell.length_b   1.000
_cell.length_c   1.000
_cell.angle_alpha   90.00
_cell.angle_beta   90.00
_cell.angle_gamma   90.00
#
_symmetry.space_group_name_H-M   'P 1'
#
loop_
_entity.id
_entity.type
_entity.pdbx_description
1 polymer ?
#
loop_
_entity_poly.entity_id
_entity_poly.type
_entity_poly.pdbx_seq_one_letter_code
_entity_poly.pdbx_strand_id
1 'polypeptide(L)' 'MKDLEVNGTRVRVTKYKVMIYDEHDKIKEKEAKLIAIYLRNEGFIKKDEFPVEIIRPNN' A
#
# COMPACT_ATOMS: atom_id res chain seq x y z
N MET A 1 -12.53 -6.06 1.63
CA MET A 1 -11.20 -5.61 2.08
C MET A 1 -10.25 -6.78 1.85
N LYS A 2 -9.00 -6.54 1.46
CA LYS A 2 -8.01 -7.59 1.24
C LYS A 2 -6.70 -7.22 1.94
N ASP A 3 -6.15 -8.15 2.70
CA ASP A 3 -4.80 -8.08 3.24
C ASP A 3 -3.87 -8.84 2.27
N LEU A 4 -2.75 -8.22 1.92
CA LEU A 4 -1.77 -8.68 0.95
C LEU A 4 -0.36 -8.50 1.54
N GLU A 5 0.57 -9.31 1.08
CA GLU A 5 1.99 -9.12 1.35
C GLU A 5 2.70 -8.80 0.03
N VAL A 6 3.36 -7.65 -0.03
CA VAL A 6 4.09 -7.18 -1.22
C VAL A 6 5.54 -6.96 -0.79
N ASN A 7 6.46 -7.77 -1.33
CA ASN A 7 7.89 -7.71 -0.99
C ASN A 7 8.17 -7.74 0.53
N GLY A 8 7.49 -8.62 1.27
CA GLY A 8 7.61 -8.71 2.72
C GLY A 8 7.00 -7.54 3.50
N THR A 9 6.33 -6.61 2.80
CA THR A 9 5.59 -5.50 3.42
C THR A 9 4.10 -5.85 3.47
N ARG A 10 3.49 -5.71 4.63
CA ARG A 10 2.06 -5.93 4.78
C ARG A 10 1.28 -4.75 4.21
N VAL A 11 0.33 -5.05 3.33
CA VAL A 11 -0.50 -4.05 2.65
C VAL A 11 -1.97 -4.43 2.79
N ARG A 12 -2.80 -3.48 3.20
CA ARG A 12 -4.25 -3.65 3.29
C ARG A 12 -4.94 -2.77 2.26
N VAL A 13 -5.64 -3.40 1.33
CA VAL A 13 -6.42 -2.74 0.30
C VAL A 13 -7.89 -2.67 0.75
N THR A 14 -8.38 -1.45 0.90
CA THR A 14 -9.78 -1.18 1.25
C THR A 14 -10.53 -0.64 0.03
N LYS A 15 -11.82 -0.29 0.18
CA LYS A 15 -12.59 0.39 -0.88
C LYS A 15 -12.13 1.85 -1.08
N TYR A 16 -11.47 2.44 -0.10
CA TYR A 16 -11.19 3.87 -0.03
C TYR A 16 -9.71 4.22 -0.16
N LYS A 17 -8.83 3.39 0.38
CA LYS A 17 -7.38 3.62 0.43
C LYS A 17 -6.58 2.32 0.50
N VAL A 18 -5.31 2.41 0.12
CA VAL A 18 -4.27 1.39 0.38
C VAL A 18 -3.55 1.80 1.66
N MET A 19 -3.45 0.87 2.60
CA MET A 19 -2.72 1.05 3.84
C MET A 19 -1.48 0.18 3.79
N ILE A 20 -0.30 0.77 3.90
CA ILE A 20 0.99 0.07 3.89
C ILE A 20 1.52 0.09 5.31
N TYR A 21 1.72 -1.08 5.92
CA TYR A 21 2.30 -1.18 7.25
C TYR A 21 3.81 -1.28 7.10
N ASP A 22 4.50 -0.21 7.47
CA ASP A 22 5.95 -0.10 7.39
C ASP A 22 6.55 -0.25 8.79
N GLU A 23 6.86 -1.49 9.15
CA GLU A 23 7.38 -1.84 10.47
C GLU A 23 8.85 -1.43 10.67
N HIS A 24 9.58 -1.15 9.57
CA HIS A 24 11.02 -0.88 9.59
C HIS A 24 11.41 0.51 9.09
N ASP A 25 10.43 1.40 8.87
CA ASP A 25 10.62 2.74 8.28
C ASP A 25 11.41 2.73 6.95
N LYS A 26 11.18 1.70 6.13
CA LYS A 26 11.87 1.52 4.85
C LYS A 26 11.08 2.13 3.69
N ILE A 27 9.76 2.20 3.82
CA ILE A 27 8.86 2.61 2.75
C ILE A 27 8.81 4.13 2.70
N LYS A 28 9.46 4.69 1.67
CA LYS A 28 9.32 6.09 1.29
C LYS A 28 8.10 6.30 0.40
N GLU A 29 7.67 7.56 0.24
CA GLU A 29 6.54 7.90 -0.64
C GLU A 29 6.65 7.34 -2.05
N LYS A 30 7.87 7.34 -2.61
CA LYS A 30 8.13 6.77 -3.95
C LYS A 30 7.80 5.26 -3.99
N GLU A 31 8.20 4.51 -2.97
CA GLU A 31 7.92 3.07 -2.88
C GLU A 31 6.44 2.80 -2.65
N ALA A 32 5.80 3.61 -1.80
CA ALA A 32 4.36 3.53 -1.57
C ALA A 32 3.56 3.73 -2.87
N LYS A 33 3.98 4.67 -3.73
CA LYS A 33 3.38 4.86 -5.06
C LYS A 33 3.60 3.65 -5.98
N LEU A 34 4.79 3.04 -5.96
CA LEU A 34 5.08 1.84 -6.74
C LEU A 34 4.21 0.65 -6.30
N ILE A 35 4.01 0.47 -5.00
CA ILE A 35 3.10 -0.55 -4.45
C ILE A 35 1.67 -0.32 -4.96
N ALA A 36 1.18 0.92 -4.94
CA ALA A 36 -0.16 1.23 -5.44
C ALA A 36 -0.30 0.97 -6.96
N ILE A 37 0.72 1.31 -7.75
CA ILE A 37 0.76 1.01 -9.19
C ILE A 37 0.74 -0.50 -9.43
N TYR A 38 1.54 -1.26 -8.68
CA TYR A 38 1.56 -2.71 -8.75
C TYR A 38 0.17 -3.30 -8.45
N LEU A 39 -0.46 -2.88 -7.35
CA LEU A 39 -1.81 -3.33 -6.98
C LEU A 39 -2.87 -2.97 -8.03
N ARG A 40 -2.73 -1.83 -8.72
CA ARG A 40 -3.60 -1.47 -9.84
C ARG A 40 -3.39 -2.40 -11.03
N ASN A 41 -2.14 -2.67 -11.40
CA ASN A 41 -1.82 -3.52 -12.55
C ASN A 41 -2.29 -4.97 -12.32
N GLU A 42 -2.24 -5.47 -11.09
CA GLU A 42 -2.78 -6.77 -10.69
C GLU A 42 -4.33 -6.78 -10.58
N GLY A 43 -4.99 -5.64 -10.76
CA GLY A 43 -6.45 -5.54 -10.74
C GLY A 43 -7.08 -5.44 -9.35
N PHE A 44 -6.30 -5.23 -8.29
CA PHE A 44 -6.82 -4.99 -6.94
C PHE A 44 -7.42 -3.59 -6.78
N ILE A 45 -6.98 -2.63 -7.59
CA ILE A 45 -7.45 -1.23 -7.60
C ILE A 45 -7.88 -0.89 -9.02
N LYS A 46 -9.10 -0.39 -9.19
CA LYS A 46 -9.66 0.00 -10.50
C LYS A 46 -9.72 1.51 -10.75
N LYS A 47 -9.40 2.32 -9.75
CA LYS A 47 -9.41 3.79 -9.86
C LYS A 47 -8.03 4.29 -10.26
N ASP A 48 -8.00 5.32 -11.11
CA ASP A 48 -6.76 5.98 -11.54
C ASP A 48 -5.99 6.61 -10.38
N GLU A 49 -6.70 7.30 -9.50
CA GLU A 49 -6.15 7.86 -8.27
C GLU A 49 -6.74 7.13 -7.06
N PHE A 50 -5.85 6.61 -6.22
CA PHE A 50 -6.22 5.90 -5.02
C PHE A 50 -5.31 6.33 -3.86
N PRO A 51 -5.86 6.84 -2.74
CA PRO A 51 -5.07 7.28 -1.61
C PRO A 51 -4.20 6.15 -1.05
N VAL A 52 -2.95 6.48 -0.72
CA VAL A 52 -2.00 5.58 -0.08
C VAL A 52 -1.62 6.16 1.28
N GLU A 53 -1.74 5.36 2.32
CA GLU A 53 -1.40 5.73 3.69
C GLU A 53 -0.32 4.78 4.21
N ILE A 54 0.76 5.33 4.73
CA ILE A 54 1.85 4.58 5.33
C ILE A 54 1.64 4.61 6.85
N ILE A 55 1.49 3.44 7.46
CA ILE A 55 1.28 3.26 8.89
C ILE A 55 2.58 2.78 9.49
N ARG A 56 3.15 3.60 10.38
CA ARG A 56 4.38 3.30 11.11
C ARG A 56 4.05 3.02 12.58
N PRO A 57 4.54 1.91 13.17
CA PRO A 57 4.25 1.58 14.56
C PRO A 57 5.02 2.43 15.58
N ASN A 58 6.12 3.08 15.18
CA ASN A 58 6.87 4.00 16.04
C ASN A 58 6.48 5.45 15.72
N ASN A 59 5.62 6.03 16.55
CA ASN A 59 5.47 7.48 16.67
C ASN A 59 5.53 7.84 18.16
#